data_AF-A0A536BDT4-F1
#
_entry.id   AF-A0A536BDT4-F1
#
_cell.length_a   1.000
_cell.length_b   1.000
_cell.length_c   1.000
_cell.angle_alpha   90.00
_cell.angle_beta   90.00
_cell.angle_gamma   90.00
#
_symmetry.space_group_name_H-M   'P 1'
#
loop_
_entity.id
_entity.type
_entity.pdbx_description
1 polymer ?
#
loop_
_entity_poly.entity_id
_entity_poly.type
_entity_poly.pdbx_seq_one_letter_code
_entity_poly.pdbx_strand_id
1 'polypeptide(L)'
;MLRRLELIEARVRAAVARRRATDPETDDRFRGLYISQGHVDRLLAEKSVPAAPDAGAAKARDEVEAAADAAEREGADLRLRRLARNFRLDDIDIELLLIAMAPDVDARFERLYGYLQDDVSRRRASVGLGLELCGLPSSSAYARSRLAAGAPLVDEYLVQVEENERPVLTRPLRVPDRVAAHLLGSDIPDAVVAALAYDCEHAMPNEAATLIRWMRDSEGGGSRLAYIRERPGASGAALASSAFAQVGRPTLALDLERLRTEDDVVTVAALSAREAGLTGAGIVAGPVEVLIARGLPAVRAFSEMPALIVLVGARSWDPGWARDVPFICEAPIPDALQRAELWRRNLNGDTPTGLDLAGTMAQFRLTAEQVHRAARAARMEAHAREIPLDEEELKAGARAQNAAGLERLARRIQPAVNFADLVLPPDTMAQLKELLTRARYREQVLDV
;
A
#
# COMPACT_ATOMS: atom_id res chain seq x y z
N MET A 1 -14.99 -16.65 -0.57
CA MET A 1 -14.10 -17.00 0.54
C MET A 1 -14.79 -17.97 1.51
N LEU A 2 -15.90 -17.60 2.16
CA LEU A 2 -16.61 -18.49 3.11
C LEU A 2 -16.94 -19.88 2.53
N ARG A 3 -17.52 -19.93 1.32
CA ARG A 3 -17.76 -21.21 0.61
C ARG A 3 -16.50 -22.04 0.35
N ARG A 4 -15.31 -21.42 0.21
CA ARG A 4 -14.04 -22.15 0.11
C ARG A 4 -13.58 -22.68 1.47
N LEU A 5 -13.84 -21.96 2.57
CA LEU A 5 -13.60 -22.47 3.93
C LEU A 5 -14.48 -23.68 4.26
N GLU A 6 -15.73 -23.73 3.76
CA GLU A 6 -16.59 -24.91 3.89
C GLU A 6 -15.97 -26.15 3.22
N LEU A 7 -15.29 -25.97 2.08
CA LEU A 7 -14.53 -27.05 1.43
C LEU A 7 -13.34 -27.49 2.30
N ILE A 8 -12.67 -26.55 2.99
CA ILE A 8 -11.63 -26.89 3.97
C ILE A 8 -12.22 -27.70 5.13
N GLU A 9 -13.38 -27.32 5.66
CA GLU A 9 -14.07 -28.10 6.70
C GLU A 9 -14.34 -29.53 6.23
N ALA A 10 -14.84 -29.70 4.99
CA ALA A 10 -15.09 -31.01 4.41
C ALA A 10 -13.81 -31.87 4.33
N ARG A 11 -12.67 -31.28 3.91
CA ARG A 11 -11.38 -31.98 3.86
C ARG A 11 -10.87 -32.36 5.23
N VAL A 12 -11.00 -31.48 6.22
CA VAL A 12 -10.64 -31.75 7.62
C VAL A 12 -11.49 -32.89 8.17
N ARG A 13 -12.81 -32.90 7.91
CA ARG A 13 -13.71 -33.99 8.30
C ARG A 13 -13.28 -35.32 7.69
N ALA A 14 -12.92 -35.33 6.41
CA ALA A 14 -12.41 -36.53 5.74
C ALA A 14 -11.07 -37.00 6.33
N ALA A 15 -10.15 -36.08 6.65
CA ALA A 15 -8.88 -36.39 7.30
C ALA A 15 -9.10 -37.01 8.70
N VAL A 16 -9.99 -36.43 9.51
CA VAL A 16 -10.35 -36.97 10.83
C VAL A 16 -10.97 -38.36 10.71
N ALA A 17 -11.88 -38.56 9.76
CA ALA A 17 -12.50 -39.87 9.53
C ALA A 17 -11.47 -40.93 9.14
N ARG A 18 -10.50 -40.60 8.27
CA ARG A 18 -9.38 -41.49 7.93
C ARG A 18 -8.53 -41.82 9.14
N ARG A 19 -8.13 -40.81 9.93
CA ARG A 19 -7.33 -41.02 11.15
C ARG A 19 -8.06 -41.95 12.12
N ARG A 20 -9.38 -41.79 12.31
CA ARG A 20 -10.19 -42.69 13.15
C ARG A 20 -10.30 -44.11 12.63
N ALA A 21 -10.32 -44.31 11.31
CA ALA A 21 -10.42 -45.64 10.72
C ALA A 21 -9.14 -46.46 10.87
N THR A 22 -7.98 -45.79 10.96
CA THR A 22 -6.66 -46.45 11.08
C THR A 22 -6.09 -46.43 12.49
N ASP A 23 -6.74 -45.73 13.43
CA ASP A 23 -6.27 -45.55 14.80
C ASP A 23 -7.04 -46.47 15.77
N PRO A 24 -6.41 -47.55 16.28
CA PRO A 24 -7.06 -48.45 17.25
C PRO A 24 -7.14 -47.84 18.67
N GLU A 25 -6.46 -46.72 18.94
CA GLU A 25 -6.38 -46.06 20.24
C GLU A 25 -7.20 -44.74 20.28
N THR A 26 -8.30 -44.64 19.53
CA THR A 26 -9.12 -43.41 19.48
C THR A 26 -9.62 -42.93 20.84
N ASP A 27 -9.75 -43.83 21.81
CA ASP A 27 -10.26 -43.58 23.16
C ASP A 27 -9.15 -43.37 24.23
N ASP A 28 -7.87 -43.32 23.84
CA ASP A 28 -6.78 -43.09 24.80
C ASP A 28 -6.84 -41.66 25.36
N ARG A 29 -7.06 -41.56 26.68
CA ARG A 29 -7.14 -40.30 27.44
C ARG A 29 -5.80 -39.58 27.57
N PHE A 30 -4.68 -40.26 27.33
CA PHE A 30 -3.33 -39.73 27.44
C PHE A 30 -2.64 -39.52 26.07
N ARG A 31 -3.40 -39.55 24.97
CA ARG A 31 -2.90 -39.32 23.61
C ARG A 31 -2.04 -38.05 23.53
N GLY A 32 -0.85 -38.19 22.94
CA GLY A 32 0.11 -37.10 22.77
C GLY A 32 1.03 -36.85 23.97
N LEU A 33 0.83 -37.52 25.11
CA LEU A 33 1.72 -37.39 26.30
C LEU A 33 2.82 -38.45 26.36
N TYR A 34 2.67 -39.56 25.62
CA TYR A 34 3.65 -40.65 25.54
C TYR A 34 3.54 -41.34 24.17
N ILE A 35 4.57 -42.13 23.82
CA ILE A 35 4.61 -42.89 22.56
C ILE A 35 4.46 -44.37 22.90
N SER A 36 3.30 -44.97 22.56
CA SER A 36 3.04 -46.40 22.74
C SER A 36 3.78 -47.25 21.70
N GLN A 37 4.00 -48.54 21.97
CA GLN A 37 4.59 -49.45 20.96
C GLN A 37 3.72 -49.53 19.69
N GLY A 38 2.39 -49.56 19.85
CA GLY A 38 1.45 -49.53 18.72
C GLY A 38 1.52 -48.21 17.92
N HIS A 39 1.87 -47.10 18.56
CA HIS A 39 2.18 -45.85 17.85
C HIS A 39 3.48 -45.97 17.04
N VAL A 40 4.55 -46.53 17.61
CA VAL A 40 5.82 -46.74 16.87
C VAL A 40 5.60 -47.63 15.64
N ASP A 41 4.90 -48.75 15.79
CA ASP A 41 4.64 -49.68 14.68
C ASP A 41 3.84 -49.01 13.55
N ARG A 42 2.90 -48.12 13.89
CA ARG A 42 2.18 -47.29 12.90
C ARG A 42 3.10 -46.33 12.17
N LEU A 43 3.95 -45.60 12.88
CA LEU A 43 4.89 -44.66 12.25
C LEU A 43 5.83 -45.38 11.27
N LEU A 44 6.20 -46.63 11.56
CA LEU A 44 7.02 -47.45 10.69
C LEU A 44 6.23 -48.06 9.50
N ALA A 45 4.94 -48.36 9.70
CA ALA A 45 4.06 -48.93 8.67
C ALA A 45 3.44 -47.87 7.74
N GLU A 46 3.22 -46.65 8.21
CA GLU A 46 2.63 -45.54 7.46
C GLU A 46 3.57 -45.09 6.34
N LYS A 47 3.26 -45.48 5.10
CA LYS A 47 3.66 -44.69 3.94
C LYS A 47 2.72 -43.49 3.87
N SER A 48 3.24 -42.31 4.17
CA SER A 48 2.49 -41.05 4.04
C SER A 48 2.18 -40.78 2.57
N VAL A 49 1.09 -41.37 2.08
CA VAL A 49 0.53 -41.12 0.76
C VAL A 49 -0.67 -40.22 0.98
N PRO A 50 -0.64 -38.97 0.49
CA PRO A 50 -1.79 -38.09 0.59
C PRO A 50 -2.98 -38.73 -0.13
N ALA A 51 -4.14 -38.71 0.53
CA ALA A 51 -5.38 -39.11 -0.12
C ALA A 51 -5.80 -38.02 -1.12
N ALA A 52 -6.08 -38.42 -2.36
CA ALA A 52 -6.70 -37.51 -3.32
C ALA A 52 -8.06 -37.01 -2.79
N PRO A 53 -8.50 -35.80 -3.17
CA PRO A 53 -9.87 -35.36 -2.90
C PRO A 53 -10.87 -36.37 -3.44
N ASP A 54 -11.92 -36.68 -2.67
CA ASP A 54 -12.99 -37.51 -3.20
C ASP A 54 -13.76 -36.75 -4.32
N ALA A 55 -14.47 -37.50 -5.16
CA ALA A 55 -15.18 -36.94 -6.30
C ALA A 55 -16.27 -35.92 -5.89
N GLY A 56 -16.83 -36.06 -4.69
CA GLY A 56 -17.81 -35.12 -4.15
C GLY A 56 -17.19 -33.78 -3.79
N ALA A 57 -16.02 -33.80 -3.13
CA ALA A 57 -15.25 -32.61 -2.80
C ALA A 57 -14.74 -31.87 -4.06
N ALA A 58 -14.33 -32.62 -5.09
CA ALA A 58 -13.95 -32.04 -6.39
C ALA A 58 -15.15 -31.34 -7.04
N LYS A 59 -16.32 -32.00 -7.12
CA LYS A 59 -17.53 -31.41 -7.67
C LYS A 59 -18.00 -30.17 -6.89
N ALA A 60 -17.99 -30.23 -5.56
CA ALA A 60 -18.36 -29.08 -4.72
C ALA A 60 -17.42 -27.89 -4.94
N ARG A 61 -16.12 -28.13 -5.15
CA ARG A 61 -15.17 -27.09 -5.53
C ARG A 61 -15.56 -26.46 -6.87
N ASP A 62 -15.81 -27.27 -7.89
CA ASP A 62 -16.19 -26.77 -9.22
C ASP A 62 -17.46 -25.92 -9.17
N GLU A 63 -18.45 -26.30 -8.36
CA GLU A 63 -19.68 -25.52 -8.14
C GLU A 63 -19.42 -24.18 -7.43
N VAL A 64 -18.46 -24.13 -6.50
CA VAL A 64 -18.04 -22.88 -5.84
C VAL A 64 -17.33 -21.97 -6.82
N GLU A 65 -16.43 -22.51 -7.64
CA GLU A 65 -15.69 -21.75 -8.66
C GLU A 65 -16.63 -21.23 -9.75
N ALA A 66 -17.54 -22.06 -10.27
CA ALA A 66 -18.50 -21.64 -11.28
C ALA A 66 -19.43 -20.51 -10.80
N ALA A 67 -19.82 -20.53 -9.52
CA ALA A 67 -20.59 -19.47 -8.91
C ALA A 67 -19.75 -18.19 -8.71
N ALA A 68 -18.46 -18.31 -8.38
CA ALA A 68 -17.55 -17.18 -8.31
C ALA A 68 -17.36 -16.53 -9.69
N ASP A 69 -17.23 -17.35 -10.74
CA ASP A 69 -17.12 -16.87 -12.12
C ASP A 69 -18.40 -16.15 -12.58
N ALA A 70 -19.57 -16.63 -12.15
CA ALA A 70 -20.84 -15.97 -12.40
C ALA A 70 -20.91 -14.60 -11.72
N ALA A 71 -20.53 -14.52 -10.45
CA ALA A 71 -20.50 -13.26 -9.71
C ALA A 71 -19.51 -12.25 -10.32
N GLU A 72 -18.32 -12.67 -10.75
CA GLU A 72 -17.36 -11.76 -11.42
C GLU A 72 -17.90 -11.28 -12.78
N ARG A 73 -18.59 -12.13 -13.54
CA ARG A 73 -19.26 -11.73 -14.80
C ARG A 73 -20.38 -10.71 -14.57
N GLU A 74 -21.02 -10.75 -13.41
CA GLU A 74 -22.03 -9.77 -12.98
C GLU A 74 -21.41 -8.49 -12.37
N GLY A 75 -20.08 -8.39 -12.32
CA GLY A 75 -19.35 -7.22 -11.83
C GLY A 75 -19.04 -7.22 -10.34
N ALA A 76 -19.24 -8.35 -9.63
CA ALA A 76 -18.87 -8.46 -8.24
C ALA A 76 -17.33 -8.53 -8.07
N ASP A 77 -16.79 -7.71 -7.18
CA ASP A 77 -15.37 -7.77 -6.81
C ASP A 77 -15.13 -8.78 -5.68
N LEU A 78 -14.69 -9.98 -6.06
CA LEU A 78 -14.38 -11.05 -5.13
C LEU A 78 -12.97 -10.89 -4.56
N ARG A 79 -12.87 -10.40 -3.31
CA ARG A 79 -11.58 -10.15 -2.61
C ARG A 79 -10.58 -11.30 -2.69
N LEU A 80 -11.02 -12.54 -2.55
CA LEU A 80 -10.13 -13.72 -2.67
C LEU A 80 -9.55 -13.88 -4.09
N ARG A 81 -10.36 -13.63 -5.13
CA ARG A 81 -9.92 -13.66 -6.53
C ARG A 81 -9.00 -12.49 -6.85
N ARG A 82 -9.32 -11.29 -6.35
CA ARG A 82 -8.47 -10.11 -6.48
C ARG A 82 -7.12 -10.31 -5.80
N LEU A 83 -7.10 -10.84 -4.58
CA LEU A 83 -5.87 -11.22 -3.86
C LEU A 83 -5.07 -12.23 -4.69
N ALA A 84 -5.71 -13.29 -5.19
CA ALA A 84 -5.02 -14.28 -6.03
C ALA A 84 -4.36 -13.65 -7.26
N ARG A 85 -5.06 -12.77 -7.98
CA ARG A 85 -4.52 -12.06 -9.15
C ARG A 85 -3.37 -11.13 -8.78
N ASN A 86 -3.55 -10.30 -7.76
CA ASN A 86 -2.60 -9.24 -7.41
C ASN A 86 -1.27 -9.81 -6.92
N PHE A 87 -1.31 -10.91 -6.16
CA PHE A 87 -0.11 -11.60 -5.65
C PHE A 87 0.34 -12.76 -6.53
N ARG A 88 -0.30 -13.00 -7.68
CA ARG A 88 0.00 -14.09 -8.62
C ARG A 88 0.01 -15.46 -7.92
N LEU A 89 -0.99 -15.68 -7.07
CA LEU A 89 -1.15 -16.92 -6.32
C LEU A 89 -1.70 -18.02 -7.22
N ASP A 90 -1.14 -19.21 -7.10
CA ASP A 90 -1.70 -20.42 -7.68
C ASP A 90 -2.80 -21.02 -6.79
N ASP A 91 -3.46 -22.06 -7.28
CA ASP A 91 -4.53 -22.72 -6.53
C ASP A 91 -4.05 -23.27 -5.19
N ILE A 92 -2.83 -23.78 -5.11
CA ILE A 92 -2.27 -24.38 -3.89
C ILE A 92 -2.00 -23.29 -2.86
N ASP A 93 -1.52 -22.12 -3.29
CA ASP A 93 -1.32 -20.98 -2.38
C ASP A 93 -2.63 -20.58 -1.70
N ILE A 94 -3.72 -20.52 -2.48
CA ILE A 94 -5.04 -20.16 -1.96
C ILE A 94 -5.51 -21.21 -0.95
N GLU A 95 -5.32 -22.49 -1.23
CA GLU A 95 -5.66 -23.56 -0.29
C GLU A 95 -4.84 -23.47 1.00
N LEU A 96 -3.52 -23.25 0.90
CA LEU A 96 -2.64 -23.10 2.06
C LEU A 96 -2.99 -21.87 2.89
N LEU A 97 -3.29 -20.74 2.25
CA LEU A 97 -3.74 -19.52 2.91
C LEU A 97 -5.04 -19.76 3.69
N LEU A 98 -6.04 -20.41 3.07
CA LEU A 98 -7.33 -20.68 3.72
C LEU A 98 -7.21 -21.69 4.85
N ILE A 99 -6.36 -22.73 4.72
CA ILE A 99 -6.05 -23.68 5.80
C ILE A 99 -5.39 -22.96 6.98
N ALA A 100 -4.42 -22.09 6.72
CA ALA A 100 -3.74 -21.32 7.77
C ALA A 100 -4.69 -20.33 8.47
N MET A 101 -5.65 -19.75 7.73
CA MET A 101 -6.64 -18.78 8.23
C MET A 101 -7.81 -19.42 8.98
N ALA A 102 -8.13 -20.70 8.73
CA ALA A 102 -9.35 -21.33 9.23
C ALA A 102 -9.56 -21.20 10.76
N PRO A 103 -8.53 -21.36 11.63
CA PRO A 103 -8.68 -21.16 13.07
C PRO A 103 -9.04 -19.73 13.49
N ASP A 104 -8.67 -18.73 12.70
CA ASP A 104 -8.99 -17.32 12.97
C ASP A 104 -10.44 -16.98 12.62
N VAL A 105 -11.07 -17.78 11.73
CA VAL A 105 -12.47 -17.61 11.33
C VAL A 105 -13.40 -18.48 12.17
N ASP A 106 -12.97 -19.69 12.53
CA ASP A 106 -13.74 -20.62 13.34
C ASP A 106 -12.84 -21.41 14.30
N ALA A 107 -12.99 -21.13 15.60
CA ALA A 107 -12.19 -21.74 16.66
C ALA A 107 -12.31 -23.27 16.76
N ARG A 108 -13.32 -23.90 16.13
CA ARG A 108 -13.41 -25.37 16.05
C ARG A 108 -12.18 -25.97 15.36
N PHE A 109 -11.58 -25.27 14.39
CA PHE A 109 -10.39 -25.75 13.68
C PHE A 109 -9.17 -25.91 14.60
N GLU A 110 -9.05 -25.12 15.68
CA GLU A 110 -7.93 -25.28 16.63
C GLU A 110 -7.85 -26.70 17.17
N ARG A 111 -9.00 -27.25 17.62
CA ARG A 111 -9.08 -28.59 18.20
C ARG A 111 -8.93 -29.67 17.13
N LEU A 112 -9.48 -29.45 15.94
CA LEU A 112 -9.36 -30.39 14.83
C LEU A 112 -7.91 -30.48 14.34
N TYR A 113 -7.20 -29.36 14.27
CA TYR A 113 -5.79 -29.34 13.90
C TYR A 113 -4.89 -29.94 14.96
N GLY A 114 -5.18 -29.72 16.25
CA GLY A 114 -4.47 -30.41 17.33
C GLY A 114 -4.68 -31.93 17.28
N TYR A 115 -5.91 -32.37 17.01
CA TYR A 115 -6.22 -33.79 16.82
C TYR A 115 -5.48 -34.40 15.62
N LEU A 116 -5.50 -33.74 14.46
CA LEU A 116 -4.83 -34.23 13.25
C LEU A 116 -3.30 -34.25 13.36
N GLN A 117 -2.73 -33.39 14.21
CA GLN A 117 -1.30 -33.34 14.47
C GLN A 117 -0.86 -34.18 15.68
N ASP A 118 -1.77 -34.94 16.28
CA ASP A 118 -1.55 -35.73 17.49
C ASP A 118 -0.94 -34.92 18.66
N ASP A 119 -1.29 -33.63 18.73
CA ASP A 119 -0.76 -32.68 19.71
C ASP A 119 -1.79 -31.60 20.00
N VAL A 120 -2.47 -31.73 21.15
CA VAL A 120 -3.53 -30.79 21.58
C VAL A 120 -3.03 -29.37 21.86
N SER A 121 -1.72 -29.17 22.00
CA SER A 121 -1.14 -27.83 22.15
C SER A 121 -1.06 -27.09 20.81
N ARG A 122 -1.11 -27.80 19.68
CA ARG A 122 -1.05 -27.23 18.33
C ARG A 122 -2.42 -26.79 17.84
N ARG A 123 -2.67 -25.49 17.92
CA ARG A 123 -3.93 -24.86 17.52
C ARG A 123 -3.94 -24.29 16.10
N ARG A 124 -2.81 -24.36 15.40
CA ARG A 124 -2.60 -23.84 14.04
C ARG A 124 -2.24 -25.00 13.12
N ALA A 125 -2.52 -24.84 11.83
CA ALA A 125 -1.99 -25.76 10.83
C ALA A 125 -0.46 -25.64 10.79
N SER A 126 0.23 -26.77 10.78
CA SER A 126 1.65 -26.79 10.42
C SER A 126 1.82 -26.86 8.90
N VAL A 127 3.04 -26.62 8.40
CA VAL A 127 3.39 -26.87 7.00
C VAL A 127 2.96 -28.28 6.58
N GLY A 128 3.27 -29.29 7.40
CA GLY A 128 2.92 -30.69 7.13
C GLY A 128 1.42 -30.92 7.01
N LEU A 129 0.63 -30.41 7.97
CA LEU A 129 -0.82 -30.52 7.93
C LEU A 129 -1.41 -29.76 6.72
N GLY A 130 -0.87 -28.58 6.39
CA GLY A 130 -1.28 -27.81 5.22
C GLY A 130 -1.09 -28.60 3.93
N LEU A 131 0.09 -29.22 3.75
CA LEU A 131 0.37 -30.06 2.59
C LEU A 131 -0.56 -31.30 2.54
N GLU A 132 -0.77 -31.96 3.67
CA GLU A 132 -1.66 -33.12 3.78
C GLU A 132 -3.11 -32.76 3.37
N LEU A 133 -3.65 -31.66 3.88
CA LEU A 133 -5.00 -31.19 3.58
C LEU A 133 -5.15 -30.70 2.13
N CYS A 134 -4.04 -30.31 1.48
CA CYS A 134 -3.98 -30.05 0.04
C CYS A 134 -3.83 -31.34 -0.80
N GLY A 135 -3.68 -32.51 -0.19
CA GLY A 135 -3.44 -33.76 -0.91
C GLY A 135 -2.04 -33.86 -1.51
N LEU A 136 -1.07 -33.11 -0.97
CA LEU A 136 0.30 -33.03 -1.48
C LEU A 136 1.27 -33.82 -0.59
N PRO A 137 2.21 -34.59 -1.18
CA PRO A 137 3.21 -35.31 -0.39
C PRO A 137 4.12 -34.34 0.35
N SER A 138 4.45 -34.64 1.61
CA SER A 138 5.39 -33.83 2.40
C SER A 138 6.81 -33.79 1.82
N SER A 139 7.14 -34.76 0.96
CA SER A 139 8.38 -34.84 0.18
C SER A 139 8.36 -34.03 -1.12
N SER A 140 7.21 -33.46 -1.52
CA SER A 140 7.09 -32.68 -2.75
C SER A 140 7.88 -31.38 -2.67
N ALA A 141 8.92 -31.26 -3.50
CA ALA A 141 9.73 -30.04 -3.58
C ALA A 141 8.90 -28.83 -3.99
N TYR A 142 7.99 -28.99 -4.96
CA TYR A 142 7.08 -27.94 -5.42
C TYR A 142 6.13 -27.47 -4.32
N ALA A 143 5.56 -28.40 -3.55
CA ALA A 143 4.65 -28.04 -2.46
C ALA A 143 5.37 -27.27 -1.34
N ARG A 144 6.59 -27.71 -1.00
CA ARG A 144 7.45 -27.04 0.00
C ARG A 144 7.92 -25.67 -0.48
N SER A 145 8.16 -25.49 -1.78
CA SER A 145 8.60 -24.19 -2.31
C SER A 145 7.52 -23.13 -2.24
N ARG A 146 6.22 -23.46 -2.08
CA ARG A 146 5.14 -22.47 -1.88
C ARG A 146 5.20 -21.73 -0.55
N LEU A 147 5.88 -22.31 0.44
CA LEU A 147 6.04 -21.76 1.81
C LEU A 147 7.52 -21.47 2.16
N ALA A 148 8.38 -21.42 1.14
CA ALA A 148 9.78 -21.07 1.29
C ALA A 148 9.98 -19.55 1.14
N ALA A 149 11.15 -19.04 1.55
CA ALA A 149 11.59 -17.71 1.15
C ALA A 149 11.68 -17.63 -0.39
N GLY A 150 11.23 -16.53 -0.98
CA GLY A 150 11.07 -16.39 -2.43
C GLY A 150 9.66 -16.71 -2.93
N ALA A 151 8.80 -17.29 -2.07
CA ALA A 151 7.43 -17.64 -2.44
C ALA A 151 6.45 -16.49 -2.15
N PRO A 152 5.45 -16.24 -3.02
CA PRO A 152 4.51 -15.13 -2.83
C PRO A 152 3.83 -15.13 -1.46
N LEU A 153 3.44 -16.30 -0.93
CA LEU A 153 2.78 -16.37 0.38
C LEU A 153 3.64 -15.81 1.52
N VAL A 154 4.95 -16.04 1.48
CA VAL A 154 5.88 -15.66 2.54
C VAL A 154 6.43 -14.25 2.30
N ASP A 155 6.94 -13.99 1.10
CA ASP A 155 7.61 -12.72 0.77
C ASP A 155 6.64 -11.53 0.79
N GLU A 156 5.37 -11.76 0.47
CA GLU A 156 4.31 -10.74 0.49
C GLU A 156 3.58 -10.67 1.85
N TYR A 157 4.10 -11.37 2.86
CA TYR A 157 3.55 -11.42 4.21
C TYR A 157 2.06 -11.78 4.25
N LEU A 158 1.64 -12.73 3.40
CA LEU A 158 0.29 -13.29 3.40
C LEU A 158 0.16 -14.46 4.39
N VAL A 159 1.24 -15.22 4.56
CA VAL A 159 1.39 -16.31 5.52
C VAL A 159 2.75 -16.19 6.19
N GLN A 160 2.77 -16.27 7.52
CA GLN A 160 3.97 -16.35 8.34
C GLN A 160 4.22 -17.81 8.72
N VAL A 161 5.46 -18.26 8.51
CA VAL A 161 5.95 -19.55 9.00
C VAL A 161 6.75 -19.28 10.27
N GLU A 162 6.19 -19.66 11.43
CA GLU A 162 6.80 -19.39 12.73
C GLU A 162 7.66 -20.59 13.21
N GLU A 163 8.34 -20.44 14.36
CA GLU A 163 9.15 -21.51 14.99
C GLU A 163 10.23 -22.07 14.04
N ASN A 164 11.06 -21.18 13.47
CA ASN A 164 12.07 -21.52 12.46
C ASN A 164 13.12 -22.54 12.93
N GLU A 165 13.31 -22.70 14.23
CA GLU A 165 14.15 -23.71 14.86
C GLU A 165 13.60 -25.13 14.73
N ARG A 166 12.30 -25.30 14.46
CA ARG A 166 11.67 -26.61 14.30
C ARG A 166 11.88 -27.20 12.90
N PRO A 167 11.74 -28.53 12.75
CA PRO A 167 11.63 -29.14 11.44
C PRO A 167 10.50 -28.52 10.61
N VAL A 168 10.77 -28.24 9.33
CA VAL A 168 9.87 -27.50 8.42
C VAL A 168 8.42 -27.98 8.50
N LEU A 169 8.18 -29.30 8.47
CA LEU A 169 6.82 -29.86 8.48
C LEU A 169 6.03 -29.57 9.77
N THR A 170 6.72 -29.26 10.86
CA THR A 170 6.11 -28.99 12.17
C THR A 170 6.03 -27.50 12.51
N ARG A 171 6.48 -26.63 11.60
CA ARG A 171 6.38 -25.17 11.78
C ARG A 171 4.93 -24.72 11.58
N PRO A 172 4.35 -23.94 12.49
CA PRO A 172 2.99 -23.45 12.36
C PRO A 172 2.89 -22.35 11.29
N LEU A 173 1.75 -22.32 10.63
CA LEU A 173 1.35 -21.31 9.66
C LEU A 173 0.39 -20.32 10.33
N ARG A 174 0.64 -19.03 10.16
CA ARG A 174 -0.22 -17.95 10.64
C ARG A 174 -0.54 -16.98 9.52
N VAL A 175 -1.80 -16.59 9.40
CA VAL A 175 -2.21 -15.49 8.51
C VAL A 175 -2.22 -14.20 9.34
N PRO A 176 -1.55 -13.12 8.89
CA PRO A 176 -1.61 -11.84 9.59
C PRO A 176 -3.03 -11.29 9.67
N ASP A 177 -3.39 -10.70 10.81
CA ASP A 177 -4.74 -10.20 11.10
C ASP A 177 -5.28 -9.28 10.00
N ARG A 178 -4.42 -8.43 9.41
CA ARG A 178 -4.79 -7.55 8.29
C ARG A 178 -5.29 -8.32 7.06
N VAL A 179 -4.66 -9.45 6.73
CA VAL A 179 -5.02 -10.28 5.56
C VAL A 179 -6.36 -10.98 5.81
N ALA A 180 -6.54 -11.55 7.01
CA ALA A 180 -7.81 -12.17 7.41
C ALA A 180 -8.95 -11.13 7.43
N ALA A 181 -8.72 -9.97 8.05
CA ALA A 181 -9.68 -8.86 8.09
C ALA A 181 -10.05 -8.39 6.67
N HIS A 182 -9.08 -8.29 5.76
CA HIS A 182 -9.33 -7.95 4.37
C HIS A 182 -10.27 -8.96 3.70
N LEU A 183 -9.98 -10.26 3.81
CA LEU A 183 -10.80 -11.33 3.23
C LEU A 183 -12.20 -11.41 3.85
N LEU A 184 -12.37 -10.94 5.08
CA LEU A 184 -13.64 -10.80 5.79
C LEU A 184 -14.38 -9.49 5.50
N GLY A 185 -13.80 -8.58 4.71
CA GLY A 185 -14.48 -7.38 4.22
C GLY A 185 -13.99 -6.05 4.79
N SER A 186 -12.95 -6.03 5.63
CA SER A 186 -12.40 -4.79 6.19
C SER A 186 -11.40 -4.10 5.27
N ASP A 187 -11.55 -2.79 5.08
CA ASP A 187 -10.62 -1.94 4.33
C ASP A 187 -9.74 -1.06 5.24
N ILE A 188 -9.79 -1.28 6.56
CA ILE A 188 -8.92 -0.56 7.50
C ILE A 188 -7.47 -1.03 7.26
N PRO A 189 -6.54 -0.13 6.88
CA PRO A 189 -5.16 -0.50 6.59
C PRO A 189 -4.40 -0.95 7.85
N ASP A 190 -3.29 -1.64 7.65
CA ASP A 190 -2.35 -1.96 8.74
C ASP A 190 -1.92 -0.67 9.46
N ALA A 191 -1.84 -0.69 10.80
CA ALA A 191 -1.54 0.50 11.60
C ALA A 191 -0.17 1.12 11.25
N VAL A 192 0.81 0.29 10.87
CA VAL A 192 2.12 0.77 10.42
C VAL A 192 1.95 1.58 9.14
N VAL A 193 1.22 1.05 8.15
CA VAL A 193 0.99 1.73 6.86
C VAL A 193 0.12 2.98 7.06
N ALA A 194 -0.92 2.88 7.87
CA ALA A 194 -1.82 3.99 8.21
C ALA A 194 -1.07 5.18 8.85
N ALA A 195 0.01 4.90 9.60
CA ALA A 195 0.82 5.93 10.23
C ALA A 195 1.61 6.78 9.23
N LEU A 196 1.88 6.29 8.01
CA LEU A 196 2.52 7.05 6.92
C LEU A 196 1.50 7.59 5.91
N ALA A 197 0.34 6.94 5.81
CA ALA A 197 -0.65 7.26 4.80
C ALA A 197 -1.20 8.69 4.96
N TYR A 198 -1.46 9.33 3.81
CA TYR A 198 -2.15 10.62 3.74
C TYR A 198 -3.04 10.69 2.49
N ASP A 199 -4.02 11.59 2.51
CA ASP A 199 -4.86 11.86 1.35
C ASP A 199 -4.08 12.65 0.32
N CYS A 200 -3.79 12.03 -0.83
CA CYS A 200 -3.02 12.65 -1.89
C CYS A 200 -3.92 13.46 -2.83
N GLU A 201 -3.48 14.68 -3.13
CA GLU A 201 -4.10 15.53 -4.14
C GLU A 201 -3.92 14.97 -5.55
N HIS A 202 -4.68 15.50 -6.50
CA HIS A 202 -4.60 15.13 -7.92
C HIS A 202 -4.05 16.30 -8.74
N ALA A 203 -3.04 16.03 -9.55
CA ALA A 203 -2.56 16.96 -10.58
C ALA A 203 -3.60 17.13 -11.71
N MET A 204 -3.34 18.05 -12.64
CA MET A 204 -4.23 18.25 -13.78
C MET A 204 -4.22 17.01 -14.70
N PRO A 205 -5.38 16.52 -15.20
CA PRO A 205 -5.46 15.23 -15.89
C PRO A 205 -4.55 15.08 -17.11
N ASN A 206 -4.30 16.18 -17.83
CA ASN A 206 -3.49 16.22 -19.05
C ASN A 206 -1.97 16.08 -18.82
N GLU A 207 -1.51 16.16 -17.58
CA GLU A 207 -0.08 16.14 -17.25
C GLU A 207 0.50 14.73 -17.10
N ALA A 208 -0.35 13.73 -16.81
CA ALA A 208 0.06 12.37 -16.48
C ALA A 208 0.28 11.44 -17.68
N ALA A 209 0.13 11.91 -18.91
CA ALA A 209 0.04 11.06 -20.11
C ALA A 209 1.22 10.10 -20.31
N THR A 210 2.45 10.56 -20.06
CA THR A 210 3.65 9.71 -20.19
C THR A 210 3.71 8.65 -19.09
N LEU A 211 3.38 9.03 -17.85
CA LEU A 211 3.37 8.12 -16.71
C LEU A 211 2.28 7.05 -16.88
N ILE A 212 1.09 7.42 -17.38
CA ILE A 212 0.00 6.49 -17.70
C ILE A 212 0.44 5.47 -18.76
N ARG A 213 1.16 5.91 -19.80
CA ARG A 213 1.66 5.00 -20.85
C ARG A 213 2.62 3.98 -20.28
N TRP A 214 3.54 4.42 -19.41
CA TRP A 214 4.45 3.52 -18.70
C TRP A 214 3.70 2.54 -17.79
N MET A 215 2.71 3.01 -17.01
CA MET A 215 1.92 2.13 -16.14
C MET A 215 1.20 1.02 -16.91
N ARG A 216 0.66 1.33 -18.10
CA ARG A 216 0.01 0.32 -18.97
C ARG A 216 1.00 -0.71 -19.53
N ASP A 217 2.24 -0.30 -19.80
CA ASP A 217 3.31 -1.21 -20.24
C ASP A 217 3.82 -2.10 -19.09
N SER A 218 3.87 -1.56 -17.87
CA SER A 218 4.24 -2.28 -16.65
C SER A 218 3.36 -3.50 -16.38
N GLU A 219 2.07 -3.44 -16.72
CA GLU A 219 1.14 -4.57 -16.58
C GLU A 219 1.51 -5.76 -17.48
N GLY A 220 2.22 -5.51 -18.60
CA GLY A 220 2.72 -6.52 -19.53
C GLY A 220 4.06 -7.18 -19.13
N GLY A 221 4.60 -6.87 -17.94
CA GLY A 221 5.89 -7.38 -17.46
C GLY A 221 7.04 -6.38 -17.55
N GLY A 222 6.75 -5.11 -17.82
CA GLY A 222 7.73 -4.02 -17.73
C GLY A 222 8.10 -3.67 -16.28
N SER A 223 9.02 -2.70 -16.12
CA SER A 223 9.43 -2.19 -14.81
C SER A 223 8.23 -1.66 -14.01
N ARG A 224 8.18 -1.95 -12.71
CA ARG A 224 7.13 -1.50 -11.77
C ARG A 224 7.55 -0.31 -10.91
N LEU A 225 8.76 0.19 -11.13
CA LEU A 225 9.33 1.32 -10.43
C LEU A 225 9.36 2.54 -11.34
N ALA A 226 8.80 3.64 -10.86
CA ALA A 226 9.03 4.97 -11.41
C ALA A 226 9.64 5.91 -10.37
N TYR A 227 10.38 6.89 -10.86
CA TYR A 227 10.91 7.99 -10.07
C TYR A 227 10.48 9.32 -10.68
N ILE A 228 9.84 10.17 -9.89
CA ILE A 228 9.48 11.52 -10.27
C ILE A 228 10.37 12.50 -9.52
N ARG A 229 11.20 13.23 -10.26
CA ARG A 229 11.97 14.33 -9.69
C ARG A 229 11.08 15.56 -9.49
N GLU A 230 11.04 16.06 -8.28
CA GLU A 230 10.32 17.27 -7.91
C GLU A 230 11.22 18.51 -7.96
N ARG A 231 10.63 19.64 -8.35
CA ARG A 231 11.21 20.98 -8.23
C ARG A 231 10.28 21.83 -7.35
N PRO A 232 10.76 22.93 -6.74
CA PRO A 232 9.92 23.79 -5.91
C PRO A 232 8.62 24.21 -6.64
N GLY A 233 7.48 23.87 -6.05
CA GLY A 233 6.14 24.15 -6.59
C GLY A 233 5.56 23.06 -7.51
N ALA A 234 6.32 22.01 -7.86
CA ALA A 234 5.81 20.84 -8.56
C ALA A 234 5.44 19.74 -7.55
N SER A 235 4.41 18.94 -7.85
CA SER A 235 4.04 17.76 -7.05
C SER A 235 4.15 16.49 -7.90
N GLY A 236 5.12 15.64 -7.58
CA GLY A 236 5.23 14.31 -8.14
C GLY A 236 4.18 13.37 -7.55
N ALA A 237 3.85 13.53 -6.26
CA ALA A 237 2.81 12.72 -5.61
C ALA A 237 1.45 12.90 -6.29
N ALA A 238 1.05 14.14 -6.55
CA ALA A 238 -0.21 14.44 -7.24
C ALA A 238 -0.22 13.99 -8.70
N LEU A 239 0.94 14.04 -9.38
CA LEU A 239 1.09 13.50 -10.74
C LEU A 239 0.87 11.97 -10.76
N ALA A 240 1.48 11.27 -9.80
CA ALA A 240 1.33 9.82 -9.64
C ALA A 240 -0.12 9.45 -9.31
N SER A 241 -0.75 10.17 -8.38
CA SER A 241 -2.14 9.94 -7.99
C SER A 241 -3.10 10.12 -9.17
N SER A 242 -2.94 11.19 -9.95
CA SER A 242 -3.71 11.41 -11.18
C SER A 242 -3.49 10.33 -12.24
N ALA A 243 -2.27 9.78 -12.33
CA ALA A 243 -2.00 8.66 -13.24
C ALA A 243 -2.68 7.38 -12.77
N PHE A 244 -2.59 7.04 -11.48
CA PHE A 244 -3.25 5.88 -10.89
C PHE A 244 -4.77 5.92 -11.07
N ALA A 245 -5.41 7.06 -10.78
CA ALA A 245 -6.84 7.23 -10.96
C ALA A 245 -7.27 6.99 -12.43
N GLN A 246 -6.48 7.48 -13.40
CA GLN A 246 -6.77 7.29 -14.84
C GLN A 246 -6.54 5.86 -15.35
N VAL A 247 -5.75 5.04 -14.65
CA VAL A 247 -5.62 3.60 -14.93
C VAL A 247 -6.55 2.75 -14.04
N GLY A 248 -7.46 3.37 -13.29
CA GLY A 248 -8.44 2.67 -12.46
C GLY A 248 -7.86 2.06 -11.18
N ARG A 249 -6.75 2.61 -10.67
CA ARG A 249 -6.10 2.17 -9.43
C ARG A 249 -6.27 3.22 -8.33
N PRO A 250 -6.61 2.81 -7.10
CA PRO A 250 -6.50 3.68 -5.93
C PRO A 250 -5.04 4.09 -5.67
N THR A 251 -4.84 5.21 -4.98
CA THR A 251 -3.51 5.67 -4.58
C THR A 251 -3.28 5.37 -3.10
N LEU A 252 -2.20 4.65 -2.79
CA LEU A 252 -1.64 4.56 -1.45
C LEU A 252 -0.46 5.54 -1.36
N ALA A 253 -0.71 6.74 -0.84
CA ALA A 253 0.30 7.77 -0.70
C ALA A 253 0.95 7.72 0.69
N LEU A 254 2.27 7.64 0.72
CA LEU A 254 3.07 7.46 1.93
C LEU A 254 4.02 8.64 2.12
N ASP A 255 3.86 9.34 3.24
CA ASP A 255 4.78 10.39 3.66
C ASP A 255 5.91 9.75 4.47
N LEU A 256 7.08 9.67 3.84
CA LEU A 256 8.26 9.05 4.43
C LEU A 256 8.87 9.90 5.54
N GLU A 257 8.56 11.19 5.64
CA GLU A 257 9.01 12.02 6.77
C GLU A 257 8.39 11.57 8.10
N ARG A 258 7.31 10.78 8.05
CA ARG A 258 6.64 10.19 9.22
C ARG A 258 7.31 8.92 9.74
N LEU A 259 8.35 8.42 9.05
CA LEU A 259 9.18 7.30 9.54
C LEU A 259 9.94 7.70 10.81
N ARG A 260 9.80 6.90 11.87
CA ARG A 260 10.52 7.06 13.13
C ARG A 260 11.90 6.45 13.06
N THR A 261 12.79 6.83 13.97
CA THR A 261 14.20 6.38 13.93
C THR A 261 14.31 4.87 14.12
N GLU A 262 13.45 4.31 14.96
CA GLU A 262 13.38 2.90 15.33
C GLU A 262 12.61 2.01 14.35
N ASP A 263 11.93 2.59 13.34
CA ASP A 263 11.15 1.81 12.40
C ASP A 263 12.05 0.94 11.51
N ASP A 264 11.71 -0.35 11.41
CA ASP A 264 12.32 -1.25 10.42
C ASP A 264 11.72 -0.97 9.04
N VAL A 265 12.47 -0.21 8.24
CA VAL A 265 12.08 0.20 6.89
C VAL A 265 11.78 -0.99 5.96
N VAL A 266 12.46 -2.13 6.15
CA VAL A 266 12.23 -3.32 5.33
C VAL A 266 10.84 -3.89 5.61
N THR A 267 10.49 -4.01 6.90
CA THR A 267 9.15 -4.41 7.31
C THR A 267 8.10 -3.40 6.83
N VAL A 268 8.32 -2.09 7.03
CA VAL A 268 7.37 -1.05 6.56
C VAL A 268 7.10 -1.20 5.06
N ALA A 269 8.15 -1.32 4.24
CA ALA A 269 8.02 -1.46 2.79
C ALA A 269 7.22 -2.72 2.41
N ALA A 270 7.48 -3.85 3.08
CA ALA A 270 6.75 -5.09 2.82
C ALA A 270 5.27 -4.99 3.24
N LEU A 271 4.96 -4.36 4.37
CA LEU A 271 3.58 -4.11 4.79
C LEU A 271 2.86 -3.16 3.82
N SER A 272 3.54 -2.15 3.29
CA SER A 272 3.00 -1.25 2.26
C SER A 272 2.73 -1.98 0.95
N ALA A 273 3.66 -2.82 0.48
CA ALA A 273 3.46 -3.64 -0.72
C ALA A 273 2.28 -4.59 -0.57
N ARG A 274 2.14 -5.23 0.61
CA ARG A 274 0.98 -6.06 0.94
C ARG A 274 -0.31 -5.27 0.93
N GLU A 275 -0.35 -4.08 1.53
CA GLU A 275 -1.56 -3.23 1.55
C GLU A 275 -1.97 -2.83 0.12
N ALA A 276 -1.02 -2.48 -0.73
CA ALA A 276 -1.25 -2.20 -2.15
C ALA A 276 -1.76 -3.43 -2.90
N GLY A 277 -1.21 -4.62 -2.65
CA GLY A 277 -1.68 -5.87 -3.25
C GLY A 277 -3.09 -6.27 -2.78
N LEU A 278 -3.46 -6.02 -1.52
CA LEU A 278 -4.81 -6.31 -1.01
C LEU A 278 -5.87 -5.39 -1.64
N THR A 279 -5.55 -4.11 -1.78
CA THR A 279 -6.48 -3.06 -2.25
C THR A 279 -6.44 -2.83 -3.76
N GLY A 280 -5.41 -3.34 -4.45
CA GLY A 280 -5.14 -3.05 -5.86
C GLY A 280 -4.55 -1.66 -6.10
N ALA A 281 -4.14 -0.96 -5.04
CA ALA A 281 -3.60 0.39 -5.12
C ALA A 281 -2.21 0.44 -5.77
N GLY A 282 -1.89 1.57 -6.40
CA GLY A 282 -0.51 1.96 -6.69
C GLY A 282 0.08 2.73 -5.52
N ILE A 283 1.38 2.58 -5.26
CA ILE A 283 2.06 3.28 -4.17
C ILE A 283 2.73 4.53 -4.71
N VAL A 284 2.57 5.66 -4.02
CA VAL A 284 3.46 6.80 -4.16
C VAL A 284 4.10 7.11 -2.82
N ALA A 285 5.42 7.22 -2.80
CA ALA A 285 6.16 7.41 -1.56
C ALA A 285 7.29 8.44 -1.71
N GLY A 286 7.37 9.36 -0.77
CA GLY A 286 8.43 10.36 -0.73
C GLY A 286 8.42 11.18 0.56
N PRO A 287 9.42 12.07 0.75
CA PRO A 287 10.56 12.27 -0.14
C PRO A 287 11.60 11.13 0.00
N VAL A 288 12.16 10.66 -1.12
CA VAL A 288 13.14 9.55 -1.16
C VAL A 288 14.40 9.84 -0.34
N GLU A 289 14.71 11.13 -0.11
CA GLU A 289 15.81 11.61 0.70
C GLU A 289 15.80 11.04 2.12
N VAL A 290 14.62 10.76 2.68
CA VAL A 290 14.50 10.11 3.99
C VAL A 290 15.10 8.70 3.94
N LEU A 291 14.81 7.93 2.88
CA LEU A 291 15.38 6.59 2.71
C LEU A 291 16.88 6.64 2.43
N ILE A 292 17.32 7.62 1.63
CA ILE A 292 18.75 7.82 1.34
C ILE A 292 19.53 8.08 2.63
N ALA A 293 18.99 8.88 3.55
CA ALA A 293 19.59 9.14 4.86
C ALA A 293 19.68 7.89 5.74
N ARG A 294 18.83 6.88 5.51
CA ARG A 294 18.86 5.56 6.17
C ARG A 294 19.79 4.56 5.48
N GLY A 295 20.33 4.89 4.31
CA GLY A 295 21.26 4.06 3.54
C GLY A 295 20.58 3.21 2.46
N LEU A 296 21.41 2.57 1.62
CA LEU A 296 20.96 1.81 0.46
C LEU A 296 19.94 0.69 0.76
N PRO A 297 20.01 -0.06 1.89
CA PRO A 297 19.01 -1.07 2.20
C PRO A 297 17.59 -0.49 2.32
N ALA A 298 17.44 0.71 2.88
CA ALA A 298 16.16 1.38 3.02
C ALA A 298 15.59 1.84 1.66
N VAL A 299 16.45 2.38 0.79
CA VAL A 299 16.05 2.75 -0.57
C VAL A 299 15.60 1.51 -1.34
N ARG A 300 16.38 0.42 -1.28
CA ARG A 300 16.08 -0.85 -1.96
C ARG A 300 14.81 -1.51 -1.46
N ALA A 301 14.53 -1.43 -0.16
CA ALA A 301 13.29 -1.95 0.40
C ALA A 301 12.06 -1.37 -0.31
N PHE A 302 12.09 -0.08 -0.65
CA PHE A 302 11.01 0.55 -1.40
C PHE A 302 11.14 0.38 -2.91
N SER A 303 12.32 0.57 -3.48
CA SER A 303 12.48 0.56 -4.94
C SER A 303 12.38 -0.83 -5.56
N GLU A 304 12.64 -1.89 -4.79
CA GLU A 304 12.58 -3.28 -5.25
C GLU A 304 11.35 -4.03 -4.72
N MET A 305 10.37 -3.30 -4.16
CA MET A 305 9.16 -3.93 -3.65
C MET A 305 8.31 -4.50 -4.80
N PRO A 306 7.57 -5.59 -4.58
CA PRO A 306 6.77 -6.26 -5.61
C PRO A 306 5.46 -5.53 -5.98
N ALA A 307 5.39 -4.21 -5.81
CA ALA A 307 4.24 -3.36 -6.09
C ALA A 307 4.53 -2.36 -7.23
N LEU A 308 3.46 -1.81 -7.83
CA LEU A 308 3.58 -0.65 -8.71
C LEU A 308 3.85 0.57 -7.83
N ILE A 309 5.10 1.07 -7.86
CA ILE A 309 5.55 2.15 -6.98
C ILE A 309 6.11 3.33 -7.77
N VAL A 310 5.75 4.52 -7.33
CA VAL A 310 6.32 5.79 -7.76
C VAL A 310 7.04 6.43 -6.57
N LEU A 311 8.37 6.53 -6.65
CA LEU A 311 9.16 7.29 -5.68
C LEU A 311 9.25 8.75 -6.11
N VAL A 312 9.14 9.67 -5.15
CA VAL A 312 9.25 11.11 -5.41
C VAL A 312 10.36 11.72 -4.55
N GLY A 313 11.08 12.70 -5.10
CA GLY A 313 12.16 13.38 -4.40
C GLY A 313 12.79 14.50 -5.22
N ALA A 314 13.61 15.33 -4.59
CA ALA A 314 14.24 16.49 -5.24
C ALA A 314 15.57 16.12 -5.94
N ARG A 315 16.22 15.04 -5.51
CA ARG A 315 17.52 14.60 -6.06
C ARG A 315 17.38 13.95 -7.44
N SER A 316 18.49 13.89 -8.18
CA SER A 316 18.56 13.02 -9.37
C SER A 316 18.62 11.56 -8.95
N TRP A 317 18.04 10.68 -9.77
CA TRP A 317 18.11 9.23 -9.56
C TRP A 317 19.55 8.72 -9.60
N ASP A 318 19.90 7.85 -8.66
CA ASP A 318 21.16 7.11 -8.65
C ASP A 318 20.92 5.66 -9.11
N PRO A 319 21.58 5.16 -10.17
CA PRO A 319 21.45 3.78 -10.63
C PRO A 319 21.72 2.71 -9.55
N GLY A 320 22.47 3.04 -8.48
CA GLY A 320 22.73 2.13 -7.37
C GLY A 320 21.53 1.89 -6.42
N TRP A 321 20.46 2.68 -6.56
CA TRP A 321 19.26 2.60 -5.71
C TRP A 321 18.39 1.38 -6.00
N ALA A 322 18.35 0.88 -7.23
CA ALA A 322 17.57 -0.32 -7.59
C ALA A 322 18.33 -1.18 -8.60
N ARG A 323 18.06 -2.49 -8.59
CA ARG A 323 18.53 -3.41 -9.65
C ARG A 323 17.83 -3.17 -10.99
N ASP A 324 16.52 -2.90 -10.95
CA ASP A 324 15.72 -2.66 -12.14
C ASP A 324 15.79 -1.19 -12.58
N VAL A 325 15.74 -0.95 -13.89
CA VAL A 325 15.74 0.41 -14.45
C VAL A 325 14.37 1.04 -14.20
N PRO A 326 14.28 2.17 -13.46
CA PRO A 326 13.02 2.86 -13.27
C PRO A 326 12.62 3.65 -14.51
N PHE A 327 11.33 3.90 -14.66
CA PHE A 327 10.87 5.02 -15.46
C PHE A 327 11.17 6.33 -14.73
N ILE A 328 11.86 7.28 -15.37
CA ILE A 328 12.23 8.56 -14.74
C ILE A 328 11.53 9.70 -15.49
N CYS A 329 10.84 10.57 -14.75
CA CYS A 329 10.35 11.84 -15.28
C CYS A 329 10.48 12.97 -14.26
N GLU A 330 10.19 14.20 -14.70
CA GLU A 330 10.11 15.37 -13.82
C GLU A 330 8.65 15.75 -13.60
N ALA A 331 8.31 16.17 -12.38
CA ALA A 331 7.02 16.73 -12.10
C ALA A 331 6.86 18.08 -12.84
N PRO A 332 5.77 18.30 -13.58
CA PRO A 332 5.54 19.57 -14.24
C PRO A 332 5.31 20.67 -13.20
N ILE A 333 5.77 21.88 -13.51
CA ILE A 333 5.49 23.07 -12.69
C ILE A 333 4.18 23.65 -13.22
N PRO A 334 3.11 23.72 -12.40
CA PRO A 334 1.84 24.24 -12.86
C PRO A 334 1.96 25.73 -13.22
N ASP A 335 1.40 26.13 -14.35
CA ASP A 335 1.28 27.53 -14.78
C ASP A 335 0.27 28.32 -13.91
N ALA A 336 0.12 29.63 -14.15
CA ALA A 336 -0.78 30.46 -13.35
C ALA A 336 -2.25 30.03 -13.40
N LEU A 337 -2.74 29.53 -14.55
CA LEU A 337 -4.12 29.07 -14.71
C LEU A 337 -4.33 27.74 -14.01
N GLN A 338 -3.39 26.82 -14.14
CA GLN A 338 -3.39 25.52 -13.47
C GLN A 338 -3.32 25.71 -11.94
N ARG A 339 -2.47 26.61 -11.44
CA ARG A 339 -2.45 26.96 -10.00
C ARG A 339 -3.78 27.53 -9.53
N ALA A 340 -4.39 28.44 -10.29
CA ALA A 340 -5.70 28.99 -9.95
C ALA A 340 -6.78 27.90 -9.89
N GLU A 341 -6.73 26.92 -10.79
CA GLU A 341 -7.65 25.78 -10.78
C GLU A 341 -7.42 24.85 -9.59
N LEU A 342 -6.15 24.56 -9.23
CA LEU A 342 -5.83 23.82 -8.00
C LEU A 342 -6.40 24.52 -6.76
N TRP A 343 -6.25 25.84 -6.66
CA TRP A 343 -6.85 26.65 -5.58
C TRP A 343 -8.37 26.56 -5.59
N ARG A 344 -9.01 26.76 -6.75
CA ARG A 344 -10.47 26.71 -6.88
C ARG A 344 -11.05 25.38 -6.41
N ARG A 345 -10.42 24.26 -6.78
CA ARG A 345 -10.81 22.91 -6.33
C ARG A 345 -10.72 22.79 -4.81
N ASN A 346 -9.62 23.23 -4.21
CA ASN A 346 -9.39 23.11 -2.77
C ASN A 346 -10.27 24.06 -1.92
N LEU A 347 -10.75 25.16 -2.52
CA LEU A 347 -11.69 26.08 -1.88
C LEU A 347 -13.14 25.56 -1.88
N ASN A 348 -13.48 24.54 -2.67
CA ASN A 348 -14.78 23.85 -2.64
C ASN A 348 -15.99 24.79 -2.68
N GLY A 349 -15.94 25.84 -3.50
CA GLY A 349 -17.02 26.83 -3.64
C GLY A 349 -16.88 28.08 -2.78
N ASP A 350 -15.97 28.10 -1.80
CA ASP A 350 -15.68 29.28 -0.96
C ASP A 350 -14.74 30.28 -1.66
N THR A 351 -14.68 30.29 -3.00
CA THR A 351 -13.81 31.22 -3.71
C THR A 351 -14.36 32.65 -3.56
N PRO A 352 -13.56 33.62 -3.07
CA PRO A 352 -14.04 34.98 -2.88
C PRO A 352 -14.54 35.60 -4.19
N THR A 353 -15.70 36.26 -4.14
CA THR A 353 -16.35 36.84 -5.32
C THR A 353 -15.45 37.88 -5.99
N GLY A 354 -15.20 37.74 -7.30
CA GLY A 354 -14.41 38.69 -8.09
C GLY A 354 -12.90 38.60 -7.90
N LEU A 355 -12.40 37.62 -7.11
CA LEU A 355 -10.98 37.45 -6.91
C LEU A 355 -10.30 36.79 -8.13
N ASP A 356 -9.30 37.47 -8.69
CA ASP A 356 -8.40 36.89 -9.69
C ASP A 356 -7.39 35.95 -9.01
N LEU A 357 -7.74 34.67 -8.89
CA LEU A 357 -6.86 33.64 -8.34
C LEU A 357 -5.56 33.48 -9.15
N ALA A 358 -5.61 33.63 -10.48
CA ALA A 358 -4.45 33.44 -11.34
C ALA A 358 -3.39 34.51 -11.08
N GLY A 359 -3.80 35.78 -11.02
CA GLY A 359 -2.90 36.88 -10.67
C GLY A 359 -2.49 36.89 -9.19
N THR A 360 -3.43 36.67 -8.28
CA THR A 360 -3.20 36.78 -6.83
C THR A 360 -2.28 35.67 -6.31
N MET A 361 -2.50 34.44 -6.77
CA MET A 361 -1.79 33.28 -6.26
C MET A 361 -0.54 32.92 -7.08
N ALA A 362 -0.30 33.56 -8.24
CA ALA A 362 0.87 33.31 -9.08
C ALA A 362 2.21 33.47 -8.35
N GLN A 363 2.29 34.37 -7.37
CA GLN A 363 3.52 34.59 -6.60
C GLN A 363 3.88 33.43 -5.66
N PHE A 364 2.94 32.52 -5.36
CA PHE A 364 3.16 31.40 -4.46
C PHE A 364 3.44 30.12 -5.25
N ARG A 365 4.69 29.66 -5.21
CA ARG A 365 5.12 28.39 -5.79
C ARG A 365 4.90 27.25 -4.80
N LEU A 366 3.64 26.84 -4.67
CA LEU A 366 3.21 25.78 -3.76
C LEU A 366 2.91 24.49 -4.54
N THR A 367 3.24 23.33 -3.95
CA THR A 367 2.80 22.03 -4.45
C THR A 367 1.28 21.85 -4.28
N ALA A 368 0.68 20.85 -4.91
CA ALA A 368 -0.76 20.58 -4.78
C ALA A 368 -1.17 20.35 -3.31
N GLU A 369 -0.38 19.61 -2.55
CA GLU A 369 -0.58 19.31 -1.13
C GLU A 369 -0.42 20.57 -0.26
N GLN A 370 0.49 21.47 -0.64
CA GLN A 370 0.65 22.76 0.03
C GLN A 370 -0.53 23.70 -0.28
N VAL A 371 -1.06 23.70 -1.51
CA VAL A 371 -2.28 24.44 -1.87
C VAL A 371 -3.47 23.94 -1.06
N HIS A 372 -3.65 22.62 -0.94
CA HIS A 372 -4.68 22.02 -0.08
C HIS A 372 -4.56 22.50 1.37
N ARG A 373 -3.38 22.34 1.96
CA ARG A 373 -3.11 22.76 3.36
C ARG A 373 -3.33 24.27 3.55
N ALA A 374 -2.90 25.09 2.59
CA ALA A 374 -3.07 26.53 2.64
C ALA A 374 -4.54 26.95 2.56
N ALA A 375 -5.31 26.36 1.64
CA ALA A 375 -6.75 26.63 1.50
C ALA A 375 -7.51 26.17 2.74
N ARG A 376 -7.21 24.99 3.27
CA ARG A 376 -7.80 24.48 4.52
C ARG A 376 -7.48 25.39 5.71
N ALA A 377 -6.23 25.82 5.86
CA ALA A 377 -5.82 26.74 6.92
C ALA A 377 -6.56 28.07 6.83
N ALA A 378 -6.63 28.67 5.63
CA ALA A 378 -7.35 29.92 5.41
C ALA A 378 -8.85 29.81 5.76
N ARG A 379 -9.51 28.73 5.34
CA ARG A 379 -10.92 28.46 5.68
C ARG A 379 -11.14 28.26 7.17
N MET A 380 -10.28 27.47 7.83
CA MET A 380 -10.37 27.23 9.27
C MET A 380 -10.18 28.51 10.06
N GLU A 381 -9.24 29.36 9.67
CA GLU A 381 -8.96 30.62 10.35
C GLU A 381 -10.08 31.65 10.14
N ALA A 382 -10.57 31.80 8.92
CA ALA A 382 -11.71 32.67 8.61
C ALA A 382 -12.96 32.24 9.39
N HIS A 383 -13.23 30.93 9.43
CA HIS A 383 -14.34 30.36 10.21
C HIS A 383 -14.18 30.62 11.72
N ALA A 384 -12.99 30.40 12.28
CA ALA A 384 -12.72 30.62 13.70
C ALA A 384 -12.82 32.10 14.10
N ARG A 385 -12.55 33.02 13.18
CA ARG A 385 -12.71 34.48 13.36
C ARG A 385 -14.10 35.00 12.99
N GLU A 386 -14.99 34.14 12.51
CA GLU A 386 -16.34 34.51 12.01
C GLU A 386 -16.32 35.60 10.92
N ILE A 387 -15.33 35.53 10.02
CA ILE A 387 -15.17 36.47 8.91
C ILE A 387 -15.32 35.75 7.55
N PRO A 388 -15.72 36.45 6.48
CA PRO A 388 -15.70 35.88 5.14
C PRO A 388 -14.26 35.57 4.71
N LEU A 389 -14.10 34.52 3.90
CA LEU A 389 -12.83 34.25 3.25
C LEU A 389 -12.57 35.30 2.17
N ASP A 390 -11.41 35.94 2.20
CA ASP A 390 -11.00 36.96 1.23
C ASP A 390 -9.55 36.77 0.74
N GLU A 391 -9.04 37.74 0.00
CA GLU A 391 -7.68 37.72 -0.53
C GLU A 391 -6.59 37.66 0.55
N GLU A 392 -6.77 38.36 1.66
CA GLU A 392 -5.76 38.43 2.73
C GLU A 392 -5.61 37.07 3.40
N GLU A 393 -6.73 36.35 3.54
CA GLU A 393 -6.81 35.11 4.30
C GLU A 393 -6.19 33.98 3.49
N LEU A 394 -6.44 33.98 2.17
CA LEU A 394 -5.78 33.08 1.23
C LEU A 394 -4.27 33.32 1.18
N LYS A 395 -3.84 34.59 1.15
CA LYS A 395 -2.42 34.95 1.22
C LYS A 395 -1.79 34.54 2.55
N ALA A 396 -2.51 34.66 3.66
CA ALA A 396 -2.05 34.24 4.98
C ALA A 396 -1.84 32.71 5.00
N GLY A 397 -2.82 31.94 4.54
CA GLY A 397 -2.71 30.48 4.41
C GLY A 397 -1.55 30.05 3.51
N ALA A 398 -1.37 30.70 2.35
CA ALA A 398 -0.26 30.41 1.44
C ALA A 398 1.12 30.72 2.06
N ARG A 399 1.23 31.83 2.81
CA ARG A 399 2.47 32.19 3.52
C ARG A 399 2.78 31.22 4.65
N ALA A 400 1.77 30.70 5.36
CA ALA A 400 1.96 29.75 6.45
C ALA A 400 2.67 28.46 5.98
N GLN A 401 2.43 28.01 4.73
CA GLN A 401 3.11 26.83 4.17
C GLN A 401 4.61 27.04 3.91
N ASN A 402 5.05 28.28 3.70
CA ASN A 402 6.45 28.62 3.45
C ASN A 402 7.20 29.09 4.72
N ALA A 403 6.48 29.35 5.81
CA ALA A 403 7.03 30.02 7.00
C ALA A 403 8.13 29.21 7.70
N ALA A 404 7.94 27.90 7.90
CA ALA A 404 8.89 27.08 8.66
C ALA A 404 10.29 26.99 8.02
N GLY A 405 10.36 26.96 6.68
CA GLY A 405 11.64 26.95 5.96
C GLY A 405 12.34 28.30 5.94
N LEU A 406 11.57 29.39 5.87
CA LEU A 406 12.08 30.76 5.77
C LEU A 406 12.45 31.36 7.13
N GLU A 407 11.75 31.03 8.22
CA GLU A 407 12.09 31.50 9.58
C GLU A 407 13.47 31.00 10.04
N ARG A 408 13.91 29.85 9.53
CA ARG A 408 15.25 29.30 9.79
C ARG A 408 16.37 30.02 9.03
N LEU A 409 16.04 30.74 7.96
CA LEU A 409 17.00 31.33 7.02
C LEU A 409 16.94 32.86 6.96
N ALA A 410 15.84 33.47 7.41
CA ALA A 410 15.60 34.89 7.28
C ALA A 410 14.69 35.42 8.40
N ARG A 411 14.96 36.66 8.83
CA ARG A 411 14.07 37.39 9.74
C ARG A 411 12.95 38.03 8.92
N ARG A 412 11.70 37.65 9.21
CA ARG A 412 10.52 38.26 8.59
C ARG A 412 10.41 39.73 9.00
N ILE A 413 10.21 40.60 8.01
CA ILE A 413 9.88 42.01 8.20
C ILE A 413 8.43 42.20 7.77
N GLN A 414 7.56 42.59 8.70
CA GLN A 414 6.24 43.12 8.33
C GLN A 414 6.40 44.64 8.13
N PRO A 415 6.28 45.14 6.90
CA PRO A 415 6.44 46.56 6.64
C PRO A 415 5.31 47.34 7.33
N ALA A 416 5.68 48.32 8.16
CA ALA A 416 4.73 49.19 8.86
C ALA A 416 4.19 50.33 7.96
N VAL A 417 4.72 50.45 6.75
CA VAL A 417 4.47 51.54 5.80
C VAL A 417 4.25 50.96 4.40
N ASN A 418 3.45 51.65 3.60
CA ASN A 418 3.12 51.27 2.23
C ASN A 418 3.79 52.21 1.21
N PHE A 419 3.55 51.98 -0.08
CA PHE A 419 4.17 52.77 -1.16
C PHE A 419 3.80 54.26 -1.15
N ALA A 420 2.67 54.65 -0.55
CA ALA A 420 2.27 56.04 -0.41
C ALA A 420 3.09 56.78 0.67
N ASP A 421 3.68 56.03 1.60
CA ASP A 421 4.52 56.57 2.67
C ASP A 421 6.00 56.73 2.23
N LEU A 422 6.34 56.20 1.04
CA LEU A 422 7.69 56.29 0.48
C LEU A 422 7.90 57.66 -0.19
N VAL A 423 8.66 58.53 0.47
CA VAL A 423 9.14 59.79 -0.11
C VAL A 423 10.45 59.52 -0.86
N LEU A 424 10.35 59.34 -2.18
CA LEU A 424 11.48 59.04 -3.07
C LEU A 424 11.47 59.99 -4.27
N PRO A 425 12.64 60.24 -4.90
CA PRO A 425 12.70 60.93 -6.19
C PRO A 425 11.83 60.22 -7.24
N PRO A 426 11.19 60.96 -8.17
CA PRO A 426 10.27 60.39 -9.16
C PRO A 426 10.87 59.22 -9.95
N ASP A 427 12.14 59.33 -10.33
CA ASP A 427 12.85 58.31 -11.12
C ASP A 427 13.04 57.01 -10.33
N THR A 428 13.37 57.10 -9.04
CA THR A 428 13.51 55.93 -8.16
C THR A 428 12.16 55.27 -7.91
N MET A 429 11.10 56.07 -7.74
CA MET A 429 9.73 55.56 -7.60
C MET A 429 9.28 54.84 -8.88
N ALA A 430 9.62 55.37 -10.05
CA ALA A 430 9.34 54.72 -11.33
C ALA A 430 10.08 53.39 -11.47
N GLN A 431 11.38 53.33 -11.15
CA GLN A 431 12.17 52.09 -11.16
C GLN A 431 11.62 51.02 -10.21
N LEU A 432 11.18 51.41 -9.00
CA LEU A 432 10.55 50.48 -8.05
C LEU A 432 9.23 49.94 -8.58
N LYS A 433 8.40 50.79 -9.19
CA LYS A 433 7.15 50.36 -9.84
C LYS A 433 7.43 49.43 -11.02
N GLU A 434 8.48 49.68 -11.79
CA GLU A 434 8.92 48.81 -12.88
C GLU A 434 9.38 47.45 -12.37
N LEU A 435 10.17 47.40 -11.30
CA LEU A 435 10.58 46.15 -10.64
C LEU A 435 9.37 45.35 -10.13
N LEU A 436 8.40 46.02 -9.50
CA LEU A 436 7.15 45.37 -9.05
C LEU A 436 6.35 44.82 -10.22
N THR A 437 6.26 45.59 -11.30
CA THR A 437 5.58 45.18 -12.53
C THR A 437 6.27 43.96 -13.13
N ARG A 438 7.61 43.97 -13.23
CA ARG A 438 8.39 42.83 -13.72
C ARG A 438 8.26 41.61 -12.81
N ALA A 439 8.20 41.78 -11.49
CA ALA A 439 7.96 40.69 -10.55
C ALA A 439 6.54 40.11 -10.71
N ARG A 440 5.53 40.96 -10.88
CA ARG A 440 4.12 40.58 -11.07
C ARG A 440 3.89 39.83 -12.38
N TYR A 441 4.55 40.27 -13.45
CA TYR A 441 4.44 39.68 -14.79
C TYR A 441 5.62 38.77 -15.16
N ARG A 442 6.39 38.31 -14.17
CA ARG A 442 7.64 37.55 -14.38
C ARG A 442 7.44 36.33 -15.27
N GLU A 443 6.29 35.66 -15.14
CA GLU A 443 5.97 34.46 -15.92
C GLU A 443 5.46 34.78 -17.32
N GLN A 444 4.87 35.96 -17.56
CA GLN A 444 4.44 36.37 -18.92
C GLN A 444 5.58 36.88 -19.80
N VAL A 445 6.68 37.35 -19.21
CA VAL A 445 7.83 37.91 -19.94
C VAL A 445 8.86 36.84 -20.34
N LEU A 446 8.80 35.64 -19.74
CA LEU A 446 9.75 34.55 -20.00
C LEU A 446 9.26 33.51 -21.02
N ASP A 447 7.98 33.56 -21.42
CA ASP A 447 7.35 32.63 -22.37
C ASP A 447 7.38 33.12 -23.84
N VAL A 448 8.38 33.94 -24.22
CA VAL A 448 8.61 34.39 -25.62
C VAL A 448 9.77 33.65 -26.26
#